data_AF-A0A090BCT4-F1
#
_entry.id   AF-A0A090BCT4-F1
#
_cell.length_a   1.000
_cell.length_b   1.000
_cell.length_c   1.000
_cell.angle_alpha   90.00
_cell.angle_beta   90.00
_cell.angle_gamma   90.00
#
_symmetry.space_group_name_H-M   'P 1'
#
loop_
_entity.id
_entity.type
_entity.pdbx_description
1 polymer ?
#
loop_
_entity_poly.entity_id
_entity_poly.type
_entity_poly.pdbx_seq_one_letter_code
_entity_poly.pdbx_strand_id
1 'polypeptide(L)'
;MTILTDDNYVDKAEKVIKSLPKVKSGNNELTTSKIYKLLALTSSLFDESNVKDFSQLTDKLAYLRVQFVYQAGREEAVKELVKRADILAILKEVKNISDLQRFCRYMEALVAYFKFYGGKDY
;
A
#
# COMPACT_ATOMS: atom_id res chain seq x y z
N MET A 1 -10.78 -10.78 13.32
CA MET A 1 -10.21 -9.46 13.67
C MET A 1 -9.90 -8.73 12.38
N THR A 2 -10.29 -7.45 12.28
CA THR A 2 -9.95 -6.60 11.13
C THR A 2 -8.45 -6.33 11.13
N ILE A 3 -7.82 -6.38 9.96
CA ILE A 3 -6.38 -6.24 9.81
C ILE A 3 -5.93 -4.80 10.08
N LEU A 4 -6.70 -3.81 9.61
CA LEU A 4 -6.47 -2.39 9.83
C LEU A 4 -7.58 -1.76 10.67
N THR A 5 -7.16 -0.92 11.62
CA THR A 5 -7.99 -0.10 12.49
C THR A 5 -7.40 1.31 12.55
N ASP A 6 -8.17 2.29 13.01
CA ASP A 6 -7.69 3.68 13.10
C ASP A 6 -6.49 3.82 14.05
N ASP A 7 -6.39 2.96 15.07
CA ASP A 7 -5.31 3.00 16.07
C ASP A 7 -4.05 2.22 15.66
N ASN A 8 -4.11 1.35 14.64
CA ASN A 8 -3.00 0.42 14.36
C ASN A 8 -2.29 0.62 13.02
N TYR A 9 -2.88 1.36 12.07
CA TYR A 9 -2.39 1.34 10.69
C TYR A 9 -0.99 1.95 10.56
N VAL A 10 -0.71 3.00 11.33
CA VAL A 10 0.60 3.68 11.37
C VAL A 10 1.68 2.76 11.95
N ASP A 11 1.44 2.19 13.14
CA ASP A 11 2.38 1.29 13.79
C ASP A 11 2.62 0.02 12.96
N LYS A 12 1.57 -0.48 12.30
CA LYS A 12 1.69 -1.60 11.38
C LYS A 12 2.60 -1.23 10.20
N ALA A 13 2.41 -0.06 9.60
CA ALA A 13 3.22 0.38 8.48
C ALA A 13 4.69 0.47 8.88
N GLU A 14 4.98 1.05 10.05
CA GLU A 14 6.35 1.14 10.57
C GLU A 14 6.99 -0.25 10.74
N LYS A 15 6.28 -1.17 11.40
CA LYS A 15 6.74 -2.55 11.63
C LYS A 15 7.02 -3.27 10.31
N VAL A 16 6.14 -3.11 9.33
CA VAL A 16 6.33 -3.67 7.99
C VAL A 16 7.61 -3.15 7.37
N ILE A 17 7.81 -1.83 7.33
CA ILE A 17 9.01 -1.22 6.74
C ILE A 17 10.28 -1.67 7.46
N LYS A 18 10.29 -1.70 8.81
CA LYS A 18 11.43 -2.21 9.59
C LYS A 18 11.72 -3.69 9.33
N SER A 19 10.69 -4.48 9.01
CA SER A 19 10.81 -5.91 8.73
C SER A 19 11.27 -6.22 7.30
N LEU A 20 11.24 -5.23 6.39
CA LEU A 20 11.67 -5.45 5.03
C LEU A 20 13.16 -5.83 5.04
N PRO A 21 13.54 -6.85 4.26
CA PRO A 21 14.95 -7.21 4.15
C PRO A 21 15.73 -5.99 3.67
N LYS A 22 16.82 -5.65 4.38
CA LYS A 22 17.85 -4.76 3.84
C LYS A 22 18.51 -5.50 2.69
N VAL A 23 17.96 -5.35 1.48
CA VAL A 23 18.35 -6.17 0.33
C VAL A 23 19.84 -5.98 0.05
N LYS A 24 20.58 -7.10 -0.05
CA LYS A 24 21.95 -7.13 -0.57
C LYS A 24 21.90 -6.66 -2.03
N SER A 25 22.67 -5.62 -2.37
CA SER A 25 22.71 -4.94 -3.69
C SER A 25 22.31 -5.81 -4.89
N GLY A 26 21.34 -5.35 -5.70
CA GLY A 26 20.92 -6.00 -6.95
C GLY A 26 19.52 -5.57 -7.45
N ASN A 27 19.04 -6.18 -8.54
CA ASN A 27 17.77 -5.86 -9.23
C ASN A 27 16.48 -6.03 -8.40
N ASN A 28 16.57 -6.61 -7.19
CA ASN A 28 15.43 -6.88 -6.31
C ASN A 28 15.28 -5.87 -5.16
N GLU A 29 15.91 -4.69 -5.26
CA GLU A 29 15.77 -3.63 -4.26
C GLU A 29 14.43 -2.88 -4.42
N LEU A 30 13.76 -2.61 -3.28
CA LEU A 30 12.63 -1.69 -3.22
C LEU A 30 13.19 -0.27 -3.24
N THR A 31 12.74 0.56 -4.18
CA THR A 31 13.18 1.95 -4.33
C THR A 31 12.03 2.91 -4.08
N THR A 32 12.36 4.18 -3.85
CA THR A 32 11.37 5.25 -3.71
C THR A 32 10.45 5.30 -4.92
N SER A 33 11.00 5.22 -6.14
CA SER A 33 10.23 5.23 -7.39
C SER A 33 9.18 4.11 -7.47
N LYS A 34 9.53 2.90 -7.00
CA LYS A 34 8.61 1.74 -7.00
C LYS A 34 7.47 1.92 -6.00
N ILE A 35 7.76 2.36 -4.77
CA ILE A 35 6.72 2.55 -3.75
C ILE A 35 5.85 3.78 -4.04
N TYR A 36 6.40 4.83 -4.64
CA TYR A 36 5.64 6.01 -5.09
C TYR A 36 4.66 5.65 -6.21
N LYS A 37 5.03 4.75 -7.13
CA LYS A 37 4.11 4.25 -8.14
C LYS A 37 2.91 3.54 -7.52
N LEU A 38 3.10 2.80 -6.42
CA LEU A 38 2.00 2.18 -5.68
C LEU A 38 1.14 3.22 -4.97
N LEU A 39 1.76 4.23 -4.37
CA LEU A 39 1.06 5.34 -3.72
C LEU A 39 0.15 6.08 -4.70
N ALA A 40 0.64 6.38 -5.90
CA ALA A 40 -0.11 7.08 -6.94
C ALA A 40 -1.42 6.36 -7.31
N LEU A 41 -1.43 5.02 -7.30
CA LEU A 41 -2.65 4.24 -7.53
C LEU A 41 -3.70 4.46 -6.43
N THR A 42 -3.26 4.71 -5.20
CA THR A 42 -4.13 4.91 -4.04
C THR A 42 -4.54 6.36 -3.81
N SER A 43 -3.70 7.34 -4.17
CA SER A 43 -4.00 8.77 -4.02
C SER A 43 -5.21 9.17 -4.86
N SER A 44 -5.28 8.75 -6.13
CA SER A 44 -6.46 9.01 -6.97
C SER A 44 -7.75 8.43 -6.37
N LEU A 45 -7.67 7.25 -5.76
CA LEU A 45 -8.84 6.62 -5.16
C LEU A 45 -9.22 7.29 -3.82
N PHE A 46 -8.25 7.82 -3.09
CA PHE A 46 -8.49 8.64 -1.90
C PHE A 46 -9.22 9.93 -2.24
N ASP A 47 -8.76 10.67 -3.25
CA ASP A 47 -9.38 11.92 -3.69
C ASP A 47 -10.84 11.69 -4.10
N GLU A 48 -11.09 10.64 -4.88
CA GLU A 48 -12.46 10.27 -5.28
C GLU A 48 -13.35 9.85 -4.11
N SER A 49 -12.77 9.23 -3.07
CA SER A 49 -13.52 8.83 -1.87
C SER A 49 -14.05 10.01 -1.04
N ASN A 50 -13.52 11.22 -1.25
CA ASN A 50 -14.01 12.42 -0.58
C ASN A 50 -15.30 12.98 -1.18
N VAL A 51 -15.64 12.56 -2.41
CA VAL A 51 -16.75 13.15 -3.18
C VAL A 51 -17.72 12.11 -3.76
N LYS A 52 -17.41 10.82 -3.67
CA LYS A 52 -18.25 9.72 -4.18
C LYS A 52 -18.63 8.74 -3.08
N ASP A 53 -19.78 8.10 -3.27
CA ASP A 53 -20.22 7.02 -2.42
C ASP A 53 -19.42 5.73 -2.68
N PHE A 54 -19.33 4.87 -1.67
CA PHE A 54 -18.55 3.63 -1.76
C PHE A 54 -19.00 2.73 -2.92
N SER A 55 -20.30 2.66 -3.18
CA SER A 55 -20.87 1.86 -4.28
C SER A 55 -20.29 2.24 -5.65
N GLN A 56 -20.01 3.53 -5.86
CA GLN A 56 -19.43 4.07 -7.10
C GLN A 56 -17.93 3.77 -7.24
N LEU A 57 -17.27 3.34 -6.16
CA LEU A 57 -15.84 3.07 -6.11
C LEU A 57 -15.51 1.57 -6.10
N THR A 58 -16.51 0.70 -6.00
CA THR A 58 -16.33 -0.76 -5.90
C THR A 58 -15.55 -1.35 -7.08
N ASP A 59 -15.86 -0.94 -8.32
CA ASP A 59 -15.13 -1.36 -9.51
C ASP A 59 -13.67 -0.89 -9.50
N LYS A 60 -13.43 0.37 -9.08
CA LYS A 60 -12.08 0.92 -8.95
C LYS A 60 -11.26 0.20 -7.87
N LEU A 61 -11.89 -0.16 -6.75
CA LEU A 61 -11.26 -0.96 -5.69
C LEU A 61 -10.88 -2.35 -6.21
N ALA A 62 -11.76 -2.99 -7.00
CA ALA A 62 -11.46 -4.27 -7.63
C ALA A 62 -10.29 -4.15 -8.62
N TYR A 63 -10.28 -3.09 -9.44
CA TYR A 63 -9.20 -2.83 -10.38
C TYR A 63 -7.87 -2.50 -9.70
N LEU A 64 -7.91 -1.74 -8.60
CA LEU A 64 -6.73 -1.46 -7.77
C LEU A 64 -6.08 -2.76 -7.29
N ARG A 65 -6.89 -3.73 -6.86
CA ARG A 65 -6.39 -5.04 -6.45
C ARG A 65 -5.70 -5.79 -7.61
N VAL A 66 -6.23 -5.71 -8.83
CA VAL A 66 -5.58 -6.27 -10.04
C VAL A 66 -4.23 -5.60 -10.29
N GLN A 67 -4.17 -4.27 -10.18
CA GLN A 67 -2.92 -3.52 -10.36
C GLN A 67 -1.85 -3.91 -9.34
N PHE A 68 -2.20 -4.09 -8.06
CA PHE A 68 -1.26 -4.57 -7.05
C PHE A 68 -0.73 -5.98 -7.36
N VAL A 69 -1.59 -6.90 -7.80
CA VAL A 69 -1.17 -8.25 -8.23
C VAL A 69 -0.22 -8.16 -9.43
N TYR A 70 -0.52 -7.30 -10.41
CA TYR A 70 0.32 -7.12 -11.60
C TYR A 70 1.70 -6.55 -11.25
N GLN A 71 1.78 -5.49 -10.45
CA GLN A 71 3.08 -4.93 -10.05
C GLN A 71 3.88 -5.93 -9.21
N ALA A 72 3.23 -6.66 -8.30
CA ALA A 72 3.85 -7.74 -7.54
C ALA A 72 4.36 -8.89 -8.44
N GLY A 73 3.70 -9.16 -9.56
CA GLY A 73 4.18 -10.15 -10.54
C GLY A 73 5.40 -9.71 -11.33
N ARG A 74 5.56 -8.39 -11.56
CA ARG A 74 6.67 -7.82 -12.33
C ARG A 74 7.92 -7.55 -11.51
N GLU A 75 7.75 -7.25 -10.23
CA GLU A 75 8.83 -6.77 -9.38
C GLU A 75 8.84 -7.51 -8.03
N GLU A 76 9.85 -8.35 -7.81
CA GLU A 76 9.93 -9.18 -6.59
C GLU A 76 9.99 -8.33 -5.31
N ALA A 77 10.62 -7.15 -5.38
CA ALA A 77 10.64 -6.19 -4.27
C ALA A 77 9.23 -5.70 -3.88
N VAL A 78 8.40 -5.41 -4.89
CA VAL A 78 7.01 -4.99 -4.69
C VAL A 78 6.18 -6.15 -4.15
N LYS A 79 6.41 -7.36 -4.65
CA LYS A 79 5.75 -8.57 -4.16
C LYS A 79 6.01 -8.81 -2.67
N GLU A 80 7.25 -8.61 -2.23
CA GLU A 80 7.62 -8.77 -0.83
C GLU A 80 6.94 -7.73 0.06
N LEU A 81 6.89 -6.47 -0.38
CA LEU A 81 6.13 -5.42 0.28
C LEU A 81 4.64 -5.79 0.37
N VAL A 82 4.02 -6.17 -0.76
CA VAL A 82 2.59 -6.54 -0.85
C VAL A 82 2.24 -7.68 0.10
N LYS A 83 3.12 -8.67 0.23
CA LYS A 83 2.95 -9.79 1.16
C LYS A 83 3.08 -9.34 2.62
N ARG A 84 4.20 -8.70 2.99
CA ARG A 84 4.47 -8.31 4.39
C ARG A 84 3.48 -7.26 4.92
N ALA A 85 3.03 -6.38 4.03
CA ALA A 85 2.07 -5.34 4.36
C ALA A 85 0.61 -5.83 4.36
N ASP A 86 0.35 -7.10 4.02
CA ASP A 86 -0.99 -7.69 3.87
C ASP A 86 -1.91 -6.94 2.90
N ILE A 87 -1.37 -6.25 1.88
CA ILE A 87 -2.13 -5.32 1.03
C ILE A 87 -3.38 -5.98 0.42
N LEU A 88 -3.22 -7.17 -0.16
CA LEU A 88 -4.32 -7.88 -0.83
C LEU A 88 -5.37 -8.41 0.14
N ALA A 89 -4.98 -8.69 1.38
CA ALA A 89 -5.92 -9.12 2.42
C ALA A 89 -6.71 -7.92 2.94
N ILE A 90 -6.04 -6.81 3.21
CA ILE A 90 -6.67 -5.54 3.63
C ILE A 90 -7.67 -5.06 2.58
N LEU A 91 -7.29 -5.06 1.29
CA LEU A 91 -8.19 -4.66 0.20
C LEU A 91 -9.48 -5.49 0.12
N LYS A 92 -9.49 -6.74 0.60
CA LYS A 92 -10.70 -7.58 0.67
C LYS A 92 -11.60 -7.22 1.85
N GLU A 93 -11.06 -6.61 2.90
CA GLU A 93 -11.80 -6.22 4.09
C GLU A 93 -12.46 -4.83 3.95
N VAL A 94 -12.06 -4.06 2.94
CA VAL A 94 -12.64 -2.73 2.66
C VAL A 94 -14.12 -2.87 2.25
N LYS A 95 -15.02 -2.32 3.08
CA LYS A 95 -16.48 -2.40 2.86
C LYS A 95 -17.19 -1.05 2.83
N ASN A 96 -16.49 0.04 3.12
CA ASN A 96 -17.04 1.39 3.17
C ASN A 96 -15.94 2.43 2.90
N ILE A 97 -16.33 3.71 2.81
CA ILE A 97 -15.41 4.84 2.58
C ILE A 97 -14.35 4.94 3.68
N SER A 98 -14.71 4.73 4.94
CA SER A 98 -13.76 4.83 6.06
C SER A 98 -12.64 3.79 5.94
N ASP A 99 -12.98 2.54 5.64
CA ASP A 99 -11.99 1.47 5.43
C ASP A 99 -11.10 1.76 4.21
N LEU A 100 -11.69 2.28 3.12
CA LEU A 100 -10.95 2.66 1.92
C LEU A 100 -9.95 3.79 2.22
N GLN A 101 -10.40 4.85 2.87
CA GLN A 101 -9.55 5.97 3.25
C GLN A 101 -8.46 5.55 4.23
N ARG A 102 -8.77 4.65 5.17
CA ARG A 102 -7.79 4.06 6.09
C ARG A 102 -6.72 3.27 5.33
N PHE A 103 -7.11 2.50 4.31
CA PHE A 103 -6.16 1.82 3.44
C PHE A 103 -5.26 2.80 2.68
N CYS A 104 -5.80 3.89 2.13
CA CYS A 104 -4.99 4.91 1.46
C CYS A 104 -3.98 5.57 2.42
N ARG A 105 -4.42 5.96 3.62
CA ARG A 105 -3.52 6.48 4.67
C ARG A 105 -2.46 5.48 5.12
N TYR A 106 -2.78 4.18 5.10
CA TYR A 106 -1.80 3.12 5.35
C TYR A 106 -0.73 3.06 4.27
N MET A 107 -1.09 3.23 2.99
CA MET A 107 -0.11 3.33 1.91
C MET A 107 0.78 4.58 2.04
N GLU A 108 0.22 5.71 2.44
CA GLU A 108 0.98 6.92 2.76
C GLU A 108 1.97 6.69 3.91
N ALA A 109 1.53 6.02 4.98
CA ALA A 109 2.38 5.68 6.12
C ALA A 109 3.53 4.74 5.72
N LEU A 110 3.29 3.74 4.87
CA LEU A 110 4.33 2.87 4.34
C LEU A 110 5.40 3.67 3.59
N VAL A 111 4.98 4.62 2.74
CA VAL A 111 5.90 5.48 1.97
C VAL A 111 6.68 6.40 2.90
N ALA A 112 6.01 7.02 3.87
CA ALA A 112 6.63 7.92 4.84
C ALA A 112 7.71 7.20 5.66
N TYR A 113 7.41 6.03 6.21
CA TYR A 113 8.39 5.24 6.95
C TYR A 113 9.49 4.68 6.07
N PHE A 114 9.18 4.26 4.83
CA PHE A 114 10.19 3.83 3.88
C PHE A 114 11.21 4.95 3.63
N LYS A 115 10.75 6.18 3.41
CA LYS A 115 11.62 7.34 3.23
C LYS A 115 12.40 7.68 4.51
N PHE A 116 11.74 7.65 5.67
CA PHE A 116 12.36 7.95 6.96
C PHE A 116 13.51 6.99 7.31
N TYR A 117 13.37 5.70 7.02
CA TYR A 117 14.41 4.69 7.29
C TYR A 117 15.48 4.57 6.19
N GLY A 118 15.58 5.56 5.29
CA GLY A 118 16.65 5.63 4.29
C GLY A 118 16.33 4.95 2.96
N GLY A 119 15.06 4.96 2.54
CA GLY A 119 14.66 4.57 1.20
C GLY A 119 15.53 5.25 0.13
N LYS A 120 16.05 4.47 -0.82
CA LYS A 120 16.94 5.00 -1.85
C LYS A 120 16.15 5.69 -2.95
N ASP A 121 16.45 6.98 -3.14
CA ASP A 121 15.99 7.78 -4.27
C ASP A 121 16.83 7.42 -5.50
N TYR A 122 16.26 6.65 -6.42
CA TYR A 122 16.77 6.44 -7.78
C TYR A 122 15.64 6.51 -8.79
#